data_AF-A0A0D3HB45-F1
#
_entry.id   AF-A0A0D3HB45-F1
#
_cell.length_a   1.000
_cell.length_b   1.000
_cell.length_c   1.000
_cell.angle_alpha   90.00
_cell.angle_beta   90.00
_cell.angle_gamma   90.00
#
_symmetry.space_group_name_H-M   'P 1'
#
loop_
_entity.id
_entity.type
_entity.pdbx_description
1 polymer ?
#
loop_
_entity_poly.entity_id
_entity_poly.type
_entity_poly.pdbx_seq_one_letter_code
_entity_poly.pdbx_strand_id
1 'polypeptide(L)'
;MYLGKAMLTHQDKNALMVPYALPDHYILFLVYPWDHLVVVLDPAHYAEKTFTEFLVLLNLAHKYYKDQSGRVKDASKSKLLVKTQWPCCKQLPGSILCGYYMCEMLQINGRYTTEFADMSLENIQTGSTKKTILNLCADICRYIRHDVCNHLGEFYDPESDLAKNDPFKRLREWEKEFM
;
A
#
# COMPACT_ATOMS: atom_id res chain seq x y z
N MET A 1 7.30 -15.56 1.05
CA MET A 1 6.08 -16.41 1.09
C MET A 1 4.79 -15.61 1.32
N TYR A 2 4.78 -14.54 2.13
CA TYR A 2 3.58 -13.72 2.39
C TYR A 2 2.90 -13.13 1.13
N LEU A 3 3.66 -12.43 0.27
CA LEU A 3 3.12 -11.80 -0.95
C LEU A 3 2.40 -12.79 -1.89
N GLY A 4 2.97 -13.98 -2.10
CA GLY A 4 2.35 -15.00 -2.95
C GLY A 4 1.05 -15.55 -2.35
N LYS A 5 0.99 -15.70 -1.02
CA LYS A 5 -0.26 -16.04 -0.32
C LYS A 5 -1.29 -14.91 -0.44
N ALA A 6 -0.88 -13.66 -0.29
CA ALA A 6 -1.78 -12.51 -0.48
C ALA A 6 -2.38 -12.47 -1.90
N MET A 7 -1.57 -12.77 -2.93
CA MET A 7 -2.07 -12.92 -4.31
C MET A 7 -3.12 -14.02 -4.43
N LEU A 8 -2.94 -15.16 -3.75
CA LEU A 8 -3.90 -16.26 -3.76
C LEU A 8 -5.18 -15.92 -2.99
N THR A 9 -5.06 -15.27 -1.84
CA THR A 9 -6.19 -14.90 -0.99
C THR A 9 -7.09 -13.86 -1.65
N HIS A 10 -6.51 -12.91 -2.38
CA HIS A 10 -7.22 -11.78 -2.97
C HIS A 10 -7.38 -11.89 -4.49
N GLN A 11 -7.63 -13.09 -4.99
CA GLN A 11 -7.88 -13.33 -6.42
C GLN A 11 -9.16 -12.69 -6.95
N ASP A 12 -10.04 -12.23 -6.07
CA ASP A 12 -11.23 -11.43 -6.40
C ASP A 12 -10.88 -9.97 -6.72
N LYS A 13 -9.65 -9.53 -6.42
CA LYS A 13 -9.18 -8.16 -6.68
C LYS A 13 -8.34 -8.10 -7.96
N ASN A 14 -8.47 -6.99 -8.68
CA ASN A 14 -7.67 -6.73 -9.88
C ASN A 14 -6.20 -6.41 -9.54
N ALA A 15 -5.96 -5.75 -8.40
CA ALA A 15 -4.65 -5.32 -7.98
C ALA A 15 -4.44 -5.48 -6.47
N LEU A 16 -3.21 -5.79 -6.10
CA LEU A 16 -2.68 -5.61 -4.75
C LEU A 16 -1.91 -4.30 -4.70
N MET A 17 -2.19 -3.51 -3.67
CA MET A 17 -1.51 -2.24 -3.41
C MET A 17 -0.47 -2.49 -2.33
N VAL A 18 0.81 -2.41 -2.69
CA VAL A 18 1.92 -2.84 -1.84
C VAL A 18 2.83 -1.65 -1.57
N PRO A 19 2.59 -0.89 -0.50
CA PRO A 19 3.54 0.09 0.01
C PRO A 19 4.84 -0.60 0.41
N TYR A 20 5.97 0.02 0.07
CA TYR A 20 7.29 -0.47 0.39
C TYR A 20 8.15 0.66 0.95
N ALA A 21 8.77 0.39 2.10
CA ALA A 21 9.67 1.31 2.77
C ALA A 21 11.12 1.02 2.36
N LEU A 22 11.74 1.99 1.71
CA LEU A 22 13.20 2.11 1.61
C LEU A 22 13.70 2.87 2.85
N PRO A 23 15.03 2.88 3.13
CA PRO A 23 15.59 3.53 4.31
C PRO A 23 15.17 5.01 4.50
N ASP A 24 14.96 5.73 3.40
CA ASP A 24 14.66 7.17 3.39
C ASP A 24 13.41 7.52 2.55
N HIS A 25 12.68 6.53 2.02
CA HIS A 25 11.67 6.78 1.00
C HIS A 25 10.55 5.72 0.98
N TYR A 26 9.33 6.14 0.61
CA TYR A 26 8.20 5.23 0.41
C TYR A 26 7.81 5.17 -1.05
N ILE A 27 7.62 3.94 -1.55
CA ILE A 27 7.19 3.65 -2.92
C ILE A 27 5.94 2.77 -2.86
N LEU A 28 4.98 2.98 -3.77
CA LEU A 28 3.82 2.11 -3.91
C LEU A 28 3.94 1.22 -5.15
N PHE A 29 3.83 -0.09 -4.97
CA PHE A 29 3.75 -1.05 -6.05
C PHE A 29 2.30 -1.49 -6.25
N LEU A 30 1.73 -1.24 -7.43
CA LEU A 30 0.46 -1.81 -7.85
C LEU A 30 0.75 -3.11 -8.60
N VAL A 31 0.41 -4.23 -7.99
CA VAL A 31 0.68 -5.56 -8.54
C VAL A 31 -0.61 -6.12 -9.11
N TYR A 32 -0.59 -6.46 -10.39
CA TYR A 32 -1.69 -7.07 -11.14
C TYR A 32 -1.30 -8.51 -11.49
N PRO A 33 -1.60 -9.50 -10.62
CA PRO A 33 -1.18 -10.88 -10.85
C PRO A 33 -1.76 -11.47 -12.13
N TRP A 34 -3.01 -11.11 -12.46
CA TRP A 34 -3.71 -11.56 -13.67
C TRP A 34 -2.98 -11.12 -14.95
N ASP A 35 -2.60 -9.84 -15.04
CA ASP A 35 -1.99 -9.25 -16.25
C ASP A 35 -0.47 -9.43 -16.34
N HIS A 36 0.15 -10.06 -15.33
CA HIS A 36 1.61 -10.10 -15.18
C HIS A 36 2.24 -8.71 -15.16
N LEU A 37 1.65 -7.77 -14.42
CA LEU A 37 2.07 -6.36 -14.44
C LEU A 37 2.35 -5.86 -13.03
N VAL A 38 3.41 -5.08 -12.90
CA VAL A 38 3.69 -4.23 -11.75
C VAL A 38 3.84 -2.80 -12.24
N VAL A 39 3.02 -1.90 -11.68
CA VAL A 39 3.18 -0.46 -11.87
C VAL A 39 3.82 0.10 -10.61
N VAL A 40 4.92 0.84 -10.77
CA VAL A 40 5.65 1.47 -9.68
C VAL A 40 5.25 2.94 -9.63
N LEU A 41 4.66 3.35 -8.51
CA LEU A 41 4.32 4.73 -8.21
C LEU A 41 5.32 5.26 -7.20
N ASP A 42 6.26 6.04 -7.72
CA ASP A 42 7.40 6.56 -6.97
C ASP A 42 7.34 8.10 -6.92
N PRO A 43 7.06 8.71 -5.75
CA PRO A 43 7.03 10.16 -5.60
C PRO A 43 8.36 10.86 -5.91
N ALA A 44 9.50 10.18 -5.79
CA ALA A 44 10.85 10.76 -5.87
C ALA A 44 11.66 10.36 -7.12
N HIS A 45 11.10 9.53 -8.01
CA HIS A 45 11.77 9.05 -9.23
C HIS A 45 13.11 8.35 -9.00
N TYR A 46 13.18 7.48 -7.99
CA TYR A 46 14.30 6.60 -7.81
C TYR A 46 14.46 5.68 -9.02
N ALA A 47 15.72 5.43 -9.39
CA ALA A 47 16.02 4.49 -10.46
C ALA A 47 15.58 3.08 -10.08
N GLU A 48 15.18 2.28 -11.06
CA GLU A 48 14.70 0.89 -10.84
C GLU A 48 15.70 0.04 -10.03
N LYS A 49 17.00 0.27 -10.25
CA LYS A 49 18.08 -0.39 -9.51
C LYS A 49 17.96 -0.27 -7.98
N THR A 50 17.32 0.78 -7.48
CA THR A 50 17.16 1.03 -6.05
C THR A 50 16.19 0.05 -5.39
N PHE A 51 15.28 -0.55 -6.16
CA PHE A 51 14.28 -1.48 -5.64
C PHE A 51 14.26 -2.82 -6.42
N THR A 52 15.34 -3.14 -7.15
CA THR A 52 15.45 -4.40 -7.88
C THR A 52 15.30 -5.62 -6.99
N GLU A 53 15.86 -5.62 -5.77
CA GLU A 53 15.69 -6.73 -4.83
C GLU A 53 14.21 -7.01 -4.53
N PHE A 54 13.42 -5.96 -4.35
CA PHE A 54 11.99 -6.11 -4.14
C PHE A 54 11.26 -6.61 -5.39
N LEU A 55 11.65 -6.17 -6.60
CA LEU A 55 11.11 -6.72 -7.85
C LEU A 55 11.42 -8.22 -8.02
N VAL A 56 12.59 -8.67 -7.56
CA VAL A 56 12.94 -10.11 -7.53
C VAL A 56 11.99 -10.85 -6.58
N LEU A 57 11.75 -10.32 -5.37
CA LEU A 57 10.81 -10.89 -4.42
C LEU A 57 9.37 -10.96 -4.98
N LEU A 58 8.94 -9.93 -5.71
CA LEU A 58 7.63 -9.92 -6.38
C LEU A 58 7.54 -10.99 -7.48
N ASN A 59 8.58 -11.18 -8.29
CA ASN A 59 8.61 -12.24 -9.29
C ASN A 59 8.59 -13.63 -8.65
N LEU A 60 9.33 -13.84 -7.56
CA LEU A 60 9.30 -15.10 -6.81
C LEU A 60 7.92 -15.37 -6.21
N ALA A 61 7.28 -14.33 -5.65
CA ALA A 61 5.92 -14.42 -5.13
C ALA A 61 4.90 -14.75 -6.22
N HIS A 62 5.02 -14.13 -7.40
CA HIS A 62 4.14 -14.39 -8.54
C HIS A 62 4.34 -15.80 -9.12
N LYS A 63 5.59 -16.28 -9.18
CA LYS A 63 5.88 -17.67 -9.53
C LYS A 63 5.18 -18.63 -8.56
N TYR A 64 5.34 -18.43 -7.26
CA TYR A 64 4.65 -19.23 -6.25
C TYR A 64 3.12 -19.17 -6.42
N TYR A 65 2.55 -17.98 -6.63
CA TYR A 65 1.13 -17.81 -6.91
C TYR A 65 0.67 -18.64 -8.11
N LYS A 66 1.41 -18.62 -9.23
CA LYS A 66 1.12 -19.46 -10.40
C LYS A 66 1.21 -20.96 -10.08
N ASP A 67 2.27 -21.38 -9.39
CA ASP A 67 2.50 -22.78 -9.03
C ASP A 67 1.39 -23.31 -8.11
N GLN A 68 0.70 -22.43 -7.38
CA GLN A 68 -0.46 -22.72 -6.55
C GLN A 68 -1.80 -22.51 -7.27
N SER A 69 -1.81 -22.59 -8.61
CA SER A 69 -3.01 -22.43 -9.46
C SER A 69 -3.66 -21.03 -9.43
N GLY A 70 -2.88 -19.99 -9.11
CA GLY A 70 -3.32 -18.61 -9.20
C GLY A 70 -3.75 -18.23 -10.62
N ARG A 71 -4.87 -17.52 -10.74
CA ARG A 71 -5.45 -17.06 -12.01
C ARG A 71 -4.53 -16.06 -12.74
N VAL A 72 -4.21 -16.36 -13.99
CA VAL A 72 -3.40 -15.50 -14.85
C VAL A 72 -3.98 -15.43 -16.27
N LYS A 73 -3.76 -14.31 -16.95
CA LYS A 73 -4.19 -14.09 -18.34
C LYS A 73 -3.39 -14.93 -19.33
N ASP A 74 -2.10 -15.10 -19.08
CA ASP A 74 -1.18 -15.79 -19.98
C ASP A 74 -0.25 -16.72 -19.21
N ALA A 75 -0.59 -18.02 -19.18
CA ALA A 75 0.18 -19.01 -18.45
C ALA A 75 1.64 -19.13 -18.92
N SER A 76 1.94 -18.75 -20.18
CA SER A 76 3.29 -18.82 -20.74
C SER A 76 4.23 -17.75 -20.16
N LYS A 77 3.69 -16.63 -19.68
CA LYS A 77 4.50 -15.56 -19.08
C LYS A 77 5.05 -15.99 -17.72
N SER A 78 6.37 -16.02 -17.62
CA SER A 78 7.10 -16.45 -16.42
C SER A 78 7.49 -15.29 -15.49
N LYS A 79 7.47 -14.04 -15.98
CA LYS A 79 7.89 -12.85 -15.23
C LYS A 79 6.85 -11.75 -15.31
N LEU A 80 6.85 -10.92 -14.28
CA LEU A 80 6.09 -9.67 -14.24
C LEU A 80 6.75 -8.63 -15.15
N LEU A 81 5.94 -7.95 -15.97
CA LEU A 81 6.31 -6.71 -16.65
C LEU A 81 6.31 -5.57 -15.62
N VAL A 82 7.37 -4.75 -15.60
CA VAL A 82 7.51 -3.63 -14.67
C VAL A 82 7.37 -2.31 -15.42
N LYS A 83 6.56 -1.39 -14.91
CA LYS A 83 6.42 -0.01 -15.42
C LYS A 83 6.81 0.99 -14.34
N THR A 84 7.94 1.66 -14.52
CA THR A 84 8.51 2.63 -13.55
C THR A 84 8.23 4.10 -13.88
N GLN A 85 7.82 4.40 -15.12
CA GLN A 85 7.53 5.76 -15.59
C GLN A 85 6.03 6.04 -15.67
N TRP A 86 5.24 5.42 -14.81
CA TRP A 86 3.80 5.65 -14.80
C TRP A 86 3.48 7.04 -14.21
N PRO A 87 2.52 7.79 -14.77
CA PRO A 87 2.11 9.07 -14.20
C PRO A 87 1.65 8.91 -12.75
N CYS A 88 2.22 9.69 -11.84
CA CYS A 88 1.84 9.73 -10.44
C CYS A 88 2.21 11.08 -9.81
N CYS A 89 1.61 11.41 -8.67
CA CYS A 89 1.98 12.59 -7.89
C CYS A 89 3.47 12.55 -7.52
N LYS A 90 4.14 13.69 -7.61
CA LYS A 90 5.57 13.81 -7.32
C LYS A 90 5.81 14.73 -6.14
N GLN A 91 6.77 14.34 -5.32
CA GLN A 91 7.24 15.19 -4.23
C GLN A 91 8.32 16.14 -4.76
N LEU A 92 8.47 17.30 -4.11
CA LEU A 92 9.59 18.19 -4.40
C LEU A 92 10.91 17.53 -3.98
N PRO A 93 12.00 17.72 -4.74
CA PRO A 93 13.32 17.24 -4.34
C PRO A 93 13.70 17.72 -2.93
N GLY A 94 14.16 16.80 -2.08
CA GLY A 94 14.55 17.09 -0.69
C GLY A 94 13.38 17.19 0.31
N SER A 95 12.13 17.01 -0.12
CA SER A 95 11.00 16.93 0.80
C SER A 95 10.92 15.56 1.51
N ILE A 96 10.32 15.55 2.70
CA ILE A 96 10.10 14.36 3.53
C ILE A 96 8.66 13.81 3.41
N LEU A 97 7.99 14.12 2.30
CA LEU A 97 6.54 13.91 2.13
C LEU A 97 6.19 12.62 1.39
N CYS A 98 7.15 11.74 1.14
CA CYS A 98 6.94 10.53 0.36
C CYS A 98 5.83 9.63 0.94
N GLY A 99 5.73 9.55 2.26
CA GLY A 99 4.62 8.86 2.94
C GLY A 99 3.25 9.49 2.68
N TYR A 100 3.16 10.83 2.67
CA TYR A 100 1.93 11.54 2.31
C TYR A 100 1.51 11.24 0.86
N TYR A 101 2.45 11.36 -0.09
CA TYR A 101 2.16 11.08 -1.49
C TYR A 101 1.78 9.60 -1.72
N MET A 102 2.39 8.68 -0.98
CA MET A 102 2.02 7.26 -1.00
C MET A 102 0.57 7.06 -0.52
N CYS A 103 0.15 7.71 0.56
CA CYS A 103 -1.24 7.66 1.04
C CYS A 103 -2.23 8.26 0.03
N GLU A 104 -1.89 9.39 -0.60
CA GLU A 104 -2.71 9.98 -1.67
C GLU A 104 -2.86 9.01 -2.86
N MET A 105 -1.75 8.37 -3.27
CA MET A 105 -1.79 7.35 -4.31
C MET A 105 -2.64 6.14 -3.89
N LEU A 106 -2.57 5.71 -2.63
CA LEU A 106 -3.43 4.64 -2.11
C LEU A 106 -4.91 5.05 -2.18
N GLN A 107 -5.25 6.27 -1.80
CA GLN A 107 -6.61 6.76 -1.83
C GLN A 107 -7.16 6.86 -3.26
N ILE A 108 -6.38 7.41 -4.19
CA ILE A 108 -6.76 7.56 -5.59
C ILE A 108 -6.97 6.19 -6.24
N ASN A 109 -6.03 5.26 -6.04
CA ASN A 109 -6.09 3.93 -6.67
C ASN A 109 -7.08 2.99 -5.95
N GLY A 110 -7.32 3.17 -4.66
CA GLY A 110 -8.26 2.37 -3.86
C GLY A 110 -9.73 2.68 -4.13
N ARG A 111 -10.03 3.83 -4.75
CA ARG A 111 -11.39 4.19 -5.18
C ARG A 111 -11.87 3.47 -6.44
N TYR A 112 -11.03 2.63 -7.07
CA TYR A 112 -11.37 1.84 -8.27
C TYR A 112 -12.18 2.62 -9.31
N THR A 113 -11.78 3.86 -9.64
CA THR A 113 -12.36 4.51 -10.81
C THR A 113 -11.91 3.72 -12.02
N THR A 114 -12.84 2.96 -12.59
CA THR A 114 -12.66 2.12 -13.79
C THR A 114 -12.29 2.92 -15.05
N GLU A 115 -12.16 4.23 -14.93
CA GLU A 115 -11.70 5.12 -15.98
C GLU A 115 -10.38 5.78 -15.57
N PHE A 116 -9.29 5.37 -16.25
CA PHE A 116 -7.95 5.95 -16.12
C PHE A 116 -7.91 7.47 -16.40
N ALA A 117 -8.97 8.03 -16.99
CA ALA A 117 -9.11 9.46 -17.31
C ALA A 117 -9.45 10.34 -16.10
N ASP A 118 -10.00 9.77 -15.02
CA ASP A 118 -10.41 10.52 -13.82
C ASP A 118 -9.31 10.70 -12.78
N MET A 119 -8.10 10.18 -13.03
CA MET A 119 -6.89 10.72 -12.41
C MET A 119 -6.57 12.08 -13.03
N SER A 120 -7.46 13.05 -12.85
CA SER A 120 -7.24 14.43 -13.30
C SER A 120 -5.94 14.93 -12.66
N LEU A 121 -4.96 15.22 -13.51
CA LEU A 121 -3.68 15.84 -13.16
C LEU A 121 -3.86 17.11 -12.30
N GLU A 122 -5.01 17.76 -12.38
CA GLU A 122 -5.38 18.95 -11.61
C GLU A 122 -5.45 18.70 -10.09
N ASN A 123 -5.96 17.54 -9.64
CA ASN A 123 -5.97 17.18 -8.22
C ASN A 123 -4.56 16.87 -7.67
N ILE A 124 -3.63 16.54 -8.57
CA ILE A 124 -2.23 16.22 -8.25
C ILE A 124 -1.39 17.50 -8.08
N GLN A 125 -1.78 18.59 -8.74
CA GLN A 125 -1.02 19.85 -8.79
C GLN A 125 -1.29 20.80 -7.62
N THR A 126 -2.37 20.62 -6.86
CA THR A 126 -2.57 21.42 -5.65
C THR A 126 -1.63 20.91 -4.57
N GLY A 127 -0.50 21.61 -4.39
CA GLY A 127 0.45 21.31 -3.33
C GLY A 127 -0.27 21.08 -2.00
N SER A 128 0.07 19.99 -1.32
CA SER A 128 -0.51 19.63 -0.03
C SER A 128 -0.34 20.78 0.96
N THR A 129 -1.45 21.35 1.44
CA THR A 129 -1.36 22.35 2.51
C THR A 129 -0.98 21.65 3.82
N LYS A 130 -0.35 22.39 4.75
CA LYS A 130 -0.08 21.89 6.11
C LYS A 130 -1.33 21.32 6.78
N LYS A 131 -2.50 21.93 6.51
CA LYS A 131 -3.81 21.46 7.00
C LYS A 131 -4.18 20.09 6.44
N THR A 132 -3.98 19.88 5.14
CA THR A 132 -4.25 18.58 4.48
C THR A 132 -3.40 17.46 5.09
N ILE A 133 -2.11 17.70 5.29
CA ILE A 133 -1.20 16.71 5.90
C ILE A 133 -1.63 16.41 7.35
N LEU A 134 -1.94 17.43 8.15
CA LEU A 134 -2.37 17.24 9.54
C LEU A 134 -3.69 16.48 9.63
N ASN A 135 -4.63 16.73 8.73
CA ASN A 135 -5.88 15.98 8.66
C ASN A 135 -5.63 14.51 8.32
N LEU A 136 -4.78 14.23 7.32
CA LEU A 136 -4.39 12.86 6.98
C LEU A 136 -3.74 12.16 8.18
N CYS A 137 -2.81 12.82 8.89
CA CYS A 137 -2.22 12.27 10.10
C CYS A 137 -3.29 11.97 11.17
N ALA A 138 -4.24 12.89 11.37
CA ALA A 138 -5.33 12.70 12.33
C ALA A 138 -6.22 11.51 11.95
N ASP A 139 -6.55 11.36 10.66
CA ASP A 139 -7.37 10.25 10.14
C ASP A 139 -6.64 8.91 10.29
N ILE A 140 -5.35 8.84 9.97
CA ILE A 140 -4.53 7.64 10.15
C ILE A 140 -4.42 7.28 11.64
N CYS A 141 -4.12 8.25 12.50
CA CYS A 141 -4.05 8.02 13.95
C CYS A 141 -5.40 7.55 14.51
N ARG A 142 -6.51 8.12 14.02
CA ARG A 142 -7.86 7.70 14.40
C ARG A 142 -8.12 6.26 13.97
N TYR A 143 -7.85 5.91 12.72
CA TYR A 143 -8.02 4.55 12.18
C TYR A 143 -7.18 3.53 12.95
N ILE A 144 -5.88 3.80 13.16
CA ILE A 144 -5.00 2.90 13.94
C ILE A 144 -5.56 2.71 15.35
N ARG A 145 -5.94 3.81 16.03
CA ARG A 145 -6.45 3.72 17.39
C ARG A 145 -7.80 3.00 17.48
N HIS A 146 -8.69 3.24 16.52
CA HIS A 146 -10.08 2.75 16.56
C HIS A 146 -10.22 1.34 15.97
N ASP A 147 -9.66 1.10 14.80
CA ASP A 147 -9.94 -0.12 14.03
C ASP A 147 -8.84 -1.18 14.19
N VAL A 148 -7.62 -0.78 14.56
CA VAL A 148 -6.49 -1.71 14.73
C VAL A 148 -6.19 -1.98 16.21
N CYS A 149 -6.06 -0.93 17.02
CA CYS A 149 -5.62 -1.10 18.40
C CYS A 149 -6.75 -1.37 19.40
N ASN A 150 -7.95 -0.85 19.17
CA ASN A 150 -9.09 -1.09 20.05
C ASN A 150 -9.52 -2.56 19.95
N HIS A 151 -9.81 -3.20 21.09
CA HIS A 151 -10.33 -4.56 21.12
C HIS A 151 -11.68 -4.75 20.41
N LEU A 152 -12.42 -3.67 20.14
CA LEU A 152 -13.65 -3.64 19.34
C LEU A 152 -13.41 -3.31 17.86
N GLY A 153 -12.17 -3.02 17.47
CA GLY A 153 -11.81 -2.64 16.10
C GLY A 153 -11.89 -3.82 15.13
N GLU A 154 -12.26 -3.54 13.88
CA GLU A 154 -12.41 -4.55 12.82
C GLU A 154 -11.13 -5.36 12.56
N PHE A 155 -9.97 -4.71 12.70
CA PHE A 155 -8.65 -5.28 12.40
C PHE A 155 -7.85 -5.61 13.67
N TYR A 156 -8.53 -5.73 14.81
CA TYR A 156 -7.88 -6.10 16.06
C TYR A 156 -7.36 -7.54 16.01
N ASP A 157 -6.07 -7.73 16.32
CA ASP A 157 -5.45 -9.05 16.44
C ASP A 157 -5.38 -9.50 17.91
N PRO A 158 -6.25 -10.43 18.35
CA PRO A 158 -6.26 -10.92 19.73
C PRO A 158 -5.01 -11.73 20.10
N GLU A 159 -4.24 -12.18 19.11
CA GLU A 159 -3.03 -12.97 19.34
C GLU A 159 -1.76 -12.12 19.45
N SER A 160 -1.85 -10.82 19.15
CA SER A 160 -0.72 -9.89 19.17
C SER A 160 -0.24 -9.56 20.59
N ASP A 161 1.00 -9.07 20.69
CA ASP A 161 1.56 -8.54 21.95
C ASP A 161 0.72 -7.36 22.48
N LEU A 162 0.11 -6.59 21.57
CA LEU A 162 -0.81 -5.50 21.90
C LEU A 162 -2.02 -6.01 22.68
N ALA A 163 -2.55 -7.19 22.33
CA ALA A 163 -3.68 -7.80 23.00
C ALA A 163 -3.29 -8.43 24.34
N LYS A 164 -2.15 -9.11 24.37
CA LYS A 164 -1.74 -9.96 25.50
C LYS A 164 -1.06 -9.22 26.65
N ASN A 165 -0.43 -8.08 26.39
CA ASN A 165 0.39 -7.41 27.40
C ASN A 165 -0.36 -6.27 28.11
N ASP A 166 -0.33 -6.27 29.45
CA ASP A 166 -1.04 -5.30 30.31
C ASP A 166 -0.65 -3.83 30.12
N PRO A 167 0.60 -3.44 29.80
CA PRO A 167 0.98 -2.06 29.55
C PRO A 167 0.17 -1.40 28.42
N PHE A 168 -0.36 -2.20 27.48
CA PHE A 168 -1.17 -1.70 26.37
C PHE A 168 -2.67 -1.69 26.66
N LYS A 169 -3.12 -2.11 27.85
CA LYS A 169 -4.54 -2.25 28.17
C LYS A 169 -5.32 -0.94 27.97
N ARG A 170 -4.75 0.18 28.42
CA ARG A 170 -5.34 1.52 28.22
C ARG A 170 -5.47 1.92 26.75
N LEU A 171 -4.55 1.44 25.90
CA LEU A 171 -4.59 1.75 24.47
C LEU A 171 -5.70 0.99 23.74
N ARG A 172 -6.04 -0.23 24.18
CA ARG A 172 -7.05 -1.09 23.54
C ARG A 172 -8.45 -1.02 24.17
N GLU A 173 -8.57 -0.54 25.40
CA GLU A 173 -9.82 -0.41 26.17
C GLU A 173 -10.10 1.05 26.57
N TRP A 174 -9.79 2.02 25.70
CA TRP A 174 -9.83 3.44 26.05
C TRP A 174 -11.26 3.98 26.27
N GLU A 175 -12.30 3.31 25.75
CA GLU A 175 -13.69 3.66 26.03
C GLU A 175 -14.08 3.49 27.51
N LYS A 176 -13.39 2.62 28.25
CA LYS A 176 -13.62 2.42 29.70
C LYS A 176 -13.08 3.56 30.56
N GLU A 177 -12.27 4.46 30.00
CA GLU A 177 -11.77 5.64 30.70
C GLU A 177 -12.75 6.83 30.65
N PHE A 178 -13.78 6.77 29.79
CA PHE A 178 -14.79 7.83 29.62
C PHE A 178 -16.21 7.41 30.07
N MET A 179 -16.35 6.24 30.71
CA MET A 179 -17.55 5.79 31.43
C MET A 179 -17.36 5.95 32.93
#